data_AF-A0A1G9U291-F1
#
_entry.id   AF-A0A1G9U291-F1
#
_cell.length_a   1.000
_cell.length_b   1.000
_cell.length_c   1.000
_cell.angle_alpha   90.00
_cell.angle_beta   90.00
_cell.angle_gamma   90.00
#
_symmetry.space_group_name_H-M   'P 1'
#
loop_
_entity.id
_entity.type
_entity.pdbx_description
1 polymer ?
#
loop_
_entity_poly.entity_id
_entity_poly.type
_entity_poly.pdbx_seq_one_letter_code
_entity_poly.pdbx_strand_id
1 'polypeptide(L)'
;MKFQPDRFEANAITAYGPGWVAIDGEKTSTSTVLSSRGQRFEWNCSRFEDLTAEHFAQLAELGAEVVVFGSGARLRFAPPAWLAPLTRQQVGVESMDTQAACRTYNILAGEGRHVVAALLLEE
;
A
#
# COMPACT_ATOMS: atom_id res chain seq x y z
N MET A 1 19.18 -17.63 -25.14
CA MET A 1 18.17 -17.88 -24.08
C MET A 1 17.18 -16.73 -24.10
N LYS A 2 15.89 -17.01 -24.35
CA LYS A 2 14.83 -16.00 -24.20
C LYS A 2 14.39 -16.06 -22.74
N PHE A 3 14.75 -15.03 -21.97
CA PHE A 3 14.18 -14.83 -20.64
C PHE A 3 12.73 -14.42 -20.83
N GLN A 4 11.81 -15.33 -20.56
CA GLN A 4 10.43 -14.95 -20.27
C GLN A 4 10.43 -14.45 -18.84
N PRO A 5 10.15 -13.16 -18.59
CA PRO A 5 9.97 -12.71 -17.22
C PRO A 5 8.79 -13.48 -16.65
N ASP A 6 8.99 -14.11 -15.49
CA ASP A 6 7.89 -14.61 -14.67
C ASP A 6 6.87 -13.47 -14.55
N ARG A 7 5.63 -13.78 -14.95
CA ARG A 7 4.57 -12.79 -14.97
C ARG A 7 4.28 -12.43 -13.52
N PHE A 8 4.50 -11.17 -13.15
CA PHE A 8 4.04 -10.63 -11.89
C PHE A 8 2.54 -10.91 -11.79
N GLU A 9 2.14 -11.80 -10.88
CA GLU A 9 0.71 -12.01 -10.58
C GLU A 9 0.14 -10.86 -9.75
N ALA A 10 1.02 -10.09 -9.09
CA ALA A 10 0.70 -8.89 -8.35
C ALA A 10 0.42 -7.70 -9.29
N ASN A 11 -0.58 -6.90 -8.95
CA ASN A 11 -0.75 -5.57 -9.54
C ASN A 11 0.51 -4.74 -9.33
N ALA A 12 1.04 -4.13 -10.38
CA ALA A 12 2.27 -3.35 -10.35
C ALA A 12 1.98 -1.85 -10.36
N ILE A 13 2.69 -1.08 -9.54
CA ILE A 13 2.61 0.38 -9.60
C ILE A 13 3.56 0.85 -10.71
N THR A 14 3.02 1.31 -11.84
CA THR A 14 3.80 1.61 -13.05
C THR A 14 4.25 3.07 -13.13
N ALA A 15 3.54 3.99 -12.50
CA ALA A 15 3.91 5.40 -12.39
C ALA A 15 3.25 6.04 -11.16
N TYR A 16 3.74 7.18 -10.72
CA TYR A 16 3.15 7.95 -9.63
C TYR A 16 3.56 9.42 -9.71
N GLY A 17 2.76 10.28 -9.09
CA GLY A 17 3.03 11.70 -8.95
C GLY A 17 2.21 12.31 -7.80
N PRO A 18 2.23 13.64 -7.63
CA PRO A 18 1.43 14.31 -6.61
C PRO A 18 -0.06 14.00 -6.79
N GLY A 19 -0.72 13.44 -5.76
CA GLY A 19 -2.15 13.11 -5.76
C GLY A 19 -2.58 11.94 -6.65
N TRP A 20 -1.66 11.19 -7.29
CA TRP A 20 -2.06 10.08 -8.15
C TRP A 20 -1.00 8.97 -8.26
N VAL A 21 -1.48 7.76 -8.54
CA VAL A 21 -0.67 6.57 -8.85
C VAL A 21 -1.25 5.86 -10.07
N ALA A 22 -0.42 5.20 -10.86
CA ALA A 22 -0.84 4.33 -11.94
C ALA A 22 -0.58 2.87 -11.54
N ILE A 23 -1.63 2.05 -11.55
CA ILE A 23 -1.59 0.63 -11.21
C ILE A 23 -1.91 -0.13 -12.49
N ASP A 24 -0.98 -0.97 -12.95
CA ASP A 24 -1.06 -1.68 -14.24
C ASP A 24 -1.35 -0.74 -15.43
N GLY A 25 -0.90 0.51 -15.33
CA GLY A 25 -1.12 1.55 -16.34
C GLY A 25 -2.43 2.34 -16.18
N GLU A 26 -3.31 1.95 -15.26
CA GLU A 26 -4.53 2.69 -14.94
C GLU A 26 -4.27 3.74 -13.87
N LYS A 27 -4.55 5.01 -14.17
CA LYS A 27 -4.38 6.11 -13.24
C LYS A 27 -5.51 6.14 -12.20
N THR A 28 -5.14 6.23 -10.93
CA THR A 28 -6.02 6.38 -9.77
C THR A 28 -5.60 7.61 -8.97
N SER A 29 -6.58 8.41 -8.56
CA SER A 29 -6.41 9.60 -7.71
C SER A 29 -7.20 9.51 -6.40
N THR A 30 -7.72 8.32 -6.09
CA THR A 30 -8.36 8.00 -4.81
C THR A 30 -7.43 7.12 -3.99
N SER A 31 -7.40 7.32 -2.67
CA SER A 31 -6.59 6.48 -1.79
C SER A 31 -6.97 5.01 -1.97
N THR A 32 -5.96 4.16 -2.09
CA THR A 32 -6.17 2.77 -2.52
C THR A 32 -5.28 1.83 -1.74
N VAL A 33 -5.79 0.63 -1.53
CA VAL A 33 -5.03 -0.49 -0.97
C VAL A 33 -4.74 -1.49 -2.08
N LEU A 34 -3.50 -1.96 -2.11
CA LEU A 34 -3.00 -2.92 -3.09
C LEU A 34 -2.29 -4.07 -2.39
N SER A 35 -2.71 -5.30 -2.63
CA SER A 35 -2.04 -6.51 -2.15
C SER A 35 -1.26 -7.17 -3.28
N SER A 36 -0.07 -7.70 -2.97
CA SER A 36 0.68 -8.52 -3.91
C SER A 36 -0.02 -9.84 -4.27
N ARG A 37 -1.13 -10.18 -3.60
CA ARG A 37 -2.00 -11.31 -3.91
C ARG A 37 -3.21 -10.94 -4.80
N GLY A 38 -3.22 -9.74 -5.38
CA GLY A 38 -4.21 -9.33 -6.38
C GLY A 38 -5.47 -8.64 -5.84
N GLN A 39 -5.54 -8.39 -4.53
CA GLN A 39 -6.62 -7.55 -3.97
C GLN A 39 -6.30 -6.09 -4.21
N ARG A 40 -7.26 -5.35 -4.77
CA ARG A 40 -7.23 -3.89 -4.94
C ARG A 40 -8.58 -3.32 -4.59
N PHE A 41 -8.61 -2.28 -3.76
CA PHE A 41 -9.84 -1.57 -3.40
C PHE A 41 -9.56 -0.12 -3.00
N GLU A 42 -10.60 0.70 -2.98
CA GLU A 42 -10.53 2.07 -2.46
C GLU A 42 -10.46 2.06 -0.94
N TRP A 43 -9.51 2.80 -0.38
CA TRP A 43 -9.32 2.87 1.06
C TRP A 43 -10.31 3.82 1.75
N ASN A 44 -11.09 4.58 0.98
CA ASN A 44 -12.16 5.48 1.45
C ASN A 44 -11.69 6.62 2.37
N CYS A 45 -10.46 7.10 2.20
CA CYS A 45 -9.94 8.29 2.86
C CYS A 45 -9.39 9.29 1.83
N SER A 46 -9.57 10.60 2.05
CA SER A 46 -9.06 11.63 1.13
C SER A 46 -7.90 12.43 1.73
N ARG A 47 -7.81 12.49 3.05
CA ARG A 47 -6.71 13.12 3.79
C ARG A 47 -6.31 12.26 4.99
N PHE A 48 -5.14 12.52 5.55
CA PHE A 48 -4.65 11.76 6.70
C PHE A 48 -5.55 11.86 7.93
N GLU A 49 -6.20 13.01 8.10
CA GLU A 49 -7.12 13.26 9.21
C GLU A 49 -8.42 12.45 9.11
N ASP A 50 -8.73 11.86 7.94
CA ASP A 50 -9.86 10.95 7.77
C ASP A 50 -9.53 9.52 8.20
N LEU A 51 -8.24 9.21 8.38
CA LEU A 51 -7.81 7.87 8.78
C LEU A 51 -8.23 7.59 10.22
N THR A 52 -8.61 6.34 10.45
CA THR A 52 -9.08 5.84 11.75
C THR A 52 -8.50 4.46 12.03
N ALA A 53 -8.68 3.95 13.24
CA ALA A 53 -8.28 2.59 13.58
C ALA A 53 -8.97 1.52 12.70
N GLU A 54 -10.18 1.80 12.20
CA GLU A 54 -10.94 0.88 11.33
C GLU A 54 -10.25 0.69 9.97
N HIS A 55 -9.69 1.76 9.41
CA HIS A 55 -8.91 1.70 8.16
C HIS A 55 -7.72 0.74 8.28
N PHE A 56 -7.08 0.68 9.45
CA PHE A 56 -5.94 -0.21 9.72
C PHE A 56 -6.39 -1.61 10.14
N ALA A 57 -7.56 -1.74 10.80
CA ALA A 57 -8.16 -3.04 11.09
C ALA A 57 -8.48 -3.81 9.81
N GLN A 58 -9.01 -3.13 8.79
CA GLN A 58 -9.22 -3.69 7.45
C GLN A 58 -7.94 -4.25 6.83
N LEU A 59 -6.79 -3.57 7.00
CA LEU A 59 -5.51 -4.06 6.48
C LEU A 59 -5.05 -5.35 7.16
N ALA A 60 -5.38 -5.52 8.45
CA ALA A 60 -5.02 -6.71 9.21
C ALA A 60 -5.76 -7.97 8.72
N GLU A 61 -6.91 -7.81 8.07
CA GLU A 61 -7.70 -8.93 7.49
C GLU A 61 -7.09 -9.46 6.20
N LEU A 62 -6.13 -8.74 5.59
CA LEU A 62 -5.49 -9.14 4.33
C LEU A 62 -4.41 -10.22 4.52
N GLY A 63 -3.98 -10.49 5.76
CA GLY A 63 -2.99 -11.54 6.05
C GLY A 63 -1.59 -11.28 5.49
N ALA A 64 -1.24 -10.01 5.25
CA ALA A 64 0.07 -9.59 4.75
C ALA A 64 1.17 -9.85 5.78
N GLU A 65 2.39 -10.11 5.32
CA GLU A 65 3.56 -10.12 6.22
C GLU A 65 3.96 -8.68 6.62
N VAL A 66 3.77 -7.74 5.69
CA VAL A 66 4.12 -6.34 5.85
C VAL A 66 3.12 -5.44 5.16
N VAL A 67 2.76 -4.36 5.85
CA VAL A 67 2.01 -3.22 5.30
C VAL A 67 2.97 -2.07 5.09
N VAL A 68 3.06 -1.61 3.86
CA VAL A 68 3.72 -0.36 3.48
C VAL A 68 2.66 0.74 3.49
N PHE A 69 2.71 1.61 4.49
CA PHE A 69 1.80 2.73 4.62
C PHE A 69 2.38 3.98 3.94
N GLY A 70 1.82 4.32 2.78
CA GLY A 70 2.05 5.57 2.08
C GLY A 70 1.19 6.66 2.69
N SER A 71 1.82 7.49 3.53
CA SER A 71 1.14 8.46 4.39
C SER A 71 0.86 9.80 3.72
N GLY A 72 0.84 9.89 2.39
CA GLY A 72 0.59 11.10 1.60
C GLY A 72 1.87 11.75 1.06
N ALA A 73 1.84 13.07 0.86
CA ALA A 73 2.98 13.80 0.25
C ALA A 73 4.23 13.85 1.15
N ARG A 74 4.07 13.60 2.45
CA ARG A 74 5.13 13.60 3.46
C ARG A 74 4.94 12.44 4.42
N LEU A 75 6.05 11.98 5.02
CA LEU A 75 6.01 10.97 6.07
C LEU A 75 5.19 11.44 7.28
N ARG A 76 4.14 10.70 7.62
CA ARG A 76 3.35 10.81 8.84
C ARG A 76 3.14 9.42 9.44
N PHE A 77 3.44 9.28 10.72
CA PHE A 77 3.28 8.02 11.43
C PHE A 77 1.83 7.80 11.86
N ALA A 78 1.33 6.59 11.65
CA ALA A 78 0.04 6.18 12.21
C ALA A 78 0.14 6.11 13.75
N PRO A 79 -0.85 6.65 14.49
CA PRO A 79 -0.97 6.47 15.93
C PRO A 79 -0.86 4.99 16.35
N PRO A 80 -0.17 4.68 17.47
CA PRO A 80 -0.02 3.29 17.93
C PRO A 80 -1.36 2.55 18.12
N ALA A 81 -2.42 3.26 18.48
CA ALA A 81 -3.76 2.71 18.62
C ALA A 81 -4.32 2.12 17.30
N TRP A 82 -3.98 2.71 16.16
CA TRP A 82 -4.40 2.22 14.84
C TRP A 82 -3.60 0.99 14.41
N LEU A 83 -2.35 0.87 14.88
CA LEU A 83 -1.45 -0.23 14.54
C LEU A 83 -1.74 -1.52 15.35
N ALA A 84 -2.47 -1.40 16.46
CA ALA A 84 -2.73 -2.53 17.36
C ALA A 84 -3.36 -3.77 16.67
N PRO A 85 -4.32 -3.67 15.73
CA PRO A 85 -4.82 -4.83 14.98
C PRO A 85 -3.75 -5.53 14.16
N LEU A 86 -2.88 -4.77 13.49
CA LEU A 86 -1.78 -5.29 12.66
C LEU A 86 -0.73 -6.00 13.53
N THR A 87 -0.35 -5.40 14.66
CA THR A 87 0.59 -6.00 15.61
C THR A 87 0.09 -7.33 16.16
N ARG A 88 -1.22 -7.45 16.46
CA ARG A 88 -1.81 -8.71 16.95
C ARG A 88 -1.74 -9.84 15.92
N GLN A 89 -1.78 -9.48 14.64
CA GLN A 89 -1.62 -10.42 13.51
C GLN A 89 -0.14 -10.59 13.10
N GLN A 90 0.80 -10.06 13.88
CA GLN A 90 2.25 -10.09 13.60
C GLN A 90 2.63 -9.46 12.26
N VAL A 91 1.84 -8.49 11.80
CA VAL A 91 2.07 -7.76 10.55
C VAL A 91 2.98 -6.57 10.82
N GLY A 92 4.12 -6.51 10.13
CA GLY A 92 5.02 -5.35 10.18
C GLY A 92 4.39 -4.14 9.49
N VAL A 93 4.61 -2.93 10.00
CA VAL A 93 4.11 -1.69 9.37
C VAL A 93 5.25 -0.73 9.15
N GLU A 94 5.46 -0.33 7.90
CA GLU A 94 6.45 0.67 7.50
C GLU A 94 5.74 1.92 7.00
N SER A 95 5.90 3.04 7.71
CA SER A 95 5.35 4.34 7.29
C SER A 95 6.38 5.10 6.46
N MET A 96 5.95 5.65 5.33
CA MET A 96 6.76 6.50 4.44
C MET A 96 5.86 7.47 3.67
N ASP A 97 6.43 8.37 2.86
CA ASP A 97 5.63 9.11 1.88
C ASP A 97 5.10 8.17 0.79
N THR A 98 4.00 8.54 0.14
CA THR A 98 3.32 7.69 -0.84
C THR A 98 4.21 7.32 -2.03
N GLN A 99 5.11 8.19 -2.47
CA GLN A 99 5.99 7.88 -3.60
C GLN A 99 7.06 6.85 -3.22
N ALA A 100 7.62 6.94 -2.00
CA ALA A 100 8.48 5.92 -1.44
C ALA A 100 7.72 4.59 -1.28
N ALA A 101 6.49 4.64 -0.76
CA ALA A 101 5.65 3.45 -0.58
C ALA A 101 5.42 2.71 -1.91
N CYS A 102 5.17 3.45 -2.99
CA CYS A 102 5.00 2.87 -4.33
C CYS A 102 6.24 2.07 -4.78
N ARG A 103 7.45 2.63 -4.58
CA ARG A 103 8.70 1.95 -4.92
C ARG A 103 8.93 0.72 -4.05
N THR A 104 8.76 0.85 -2.74
CA THR A 104 8.98 -0.23 -1.77
C THR A 104 8.02 -1.39 -2.01
N TYR A 105 6.74 -1.11 -2.28
CA TYR A 105 5.76 -2.13 -2.64
C TYR A 105 6.21 -2.95 -3.85
N ASN A 106 6.62 -2.30 -4.94
CA ASN A 106 7.06 -3.01 -6.15
C ASN A 106 8.27 -3.91 -5.91
N ILE A 107 9.23 -3.45 -5.09
CA ILE A 107 10.41 -4.24 -4.71
C ILE A 107 9.96 -5.49 -3.95
N LEU A 108 9.20 -5.32 -2.86
CA LEU A 108 8.75 -6.42 -2.00
C LEU A 108 7.82 -7.40 -2.74
N ALA A 109 6.93 -6.89 -3.58
CA ALA A 109 6.06 -7.72 -4.41
C ALA A 109 6.88 -8.51 -5.46
N GLY A 110 7.91 -7.89 -6.05
CA GLY A 110 8.83 -8.55 -6.97
C GLY A 110 9.74 -9.60 -6.32
N GLU A 111 9.99 -9.49 -5.02
CA GLU A 111 10.64 -10.53 -4.21
C GLU A 111 9.70 -11.70 -3.86
N GLY A 112 8.43 -11.64 -4.26
CA GLY A 112 7.43 -12.68 -3.99
C GLY A 112 6.85 -12.64 -2.57
N ARG A 113 7.09 -11.56 -1.81
CA ARG A 113 6.55 -11.39 -0.46
C ARG A 113 5.06 -11.07 -0.47
N HIS A 114 4.36 -11.47 0.58
CA HIS A 114 2.99 -11.00 0.81
C HIS A 114 3.01 -9.60 1.43
N VAL A 115 2.95 -8.58 0.58
CA VAL A 115 2.98 -7.17 0.95
C VAL A 115 1.66 -6.49 0.57
N VAL A 116 1.22 -5.59 1.44
CA VAL A 116 0.11 -4.67 1.17
C VAL A 116 0.64 -3.24 1.15
N ALA A 117 0.34 -2.49 0.10
CA ALA A 117 0.48 -1.04 0.08
C ALA A 117 -0.85 -0.39 0.45
N ALA A 118 -0.87 0.45 1.49
CA ALA A 118 -1.99 1.32 1.82
C ALA A 118 -1.57 2.76 1.46
N LEU A 119 -2.11 3.29 0.37
CA LEU A 119 -1.64 4.54 -0.25
C LEU A 119 -2.68 5.65 -0.04
N LEU A 120 -2.32 6.63 0.79
CA LEU A 120 -3.06 7.88 0.90
C LEU A 120 -2.71 8.78 -0.29
N LEU A 121 -3.72 9.12 -1.09
CA LEU A 121 -3.62 10.08 -2.19
C LEU A 121 -4.37 11.34 -1.79
N GLU A 122 -3.62 12.38 -1.45
CA GLU A 122 -4.10 13.72 -1.12
C GLU A 122 -3.51 14.71 -2.14
N GLU A 123 -4.25 15.76 -2.47
CA GLU A 123 -3.85 16.82 -3.41
C GLU A 123 -2.81 17.78 -2.81
#